data_AF-A0A0G0Y0Z0-F1
#
_entry.id   AF-A0A0G0Y0Z0-F1
#
_cell.length_a   1.000
_cell.length_b   1.000
_cell.length_c   1.000
_cell.angle_alpha   90.00
_cell.angle_beta   90.00
_cell.angle_gamma   90.00
#
_symmetry.space_group_name_H-M   'P 1'
#
loop_
_entity.id
_entity.type
_entity.pdbx_description
1 polymer ?
#
loop_
_entity_poly.entity_id
_entity_poly.type
_entity_poly.pdbx_seq_one_letter_code
_entity_poly.pdbx_strand_id
1 'polypeptide(L)'
;MSDLYQEIILEHAKYPHHFGELQHPTHTLKGVNARCGDMLELQLIVVNGKIQEVAWKGNGCAISTASSSILSDLIKGKTIAYAKKVSIKDLLKEMPIATTRKSYC
;
A
#
# COMPACT_ATOMS: atom_id res chain seq x y z
N MET A 1 22.58 6.14 -6.71
CA MET A 1 21.41 5.41 -7.32
C MET A 1 20.58 4.63 -6.29
N SER A 2 21.00 4.54 -5.02
CA SER A 2 20.13 4.12 -3.89
C SER A 2 19.24 5.25 -3.37
N ASP A 3 19.63 6.50 -3.64
CA ASP A 3 19.11 7.66 -2.91
C ASP A 3 17.67 7.98 -3.31
N LEU A 4 17.34 7.92 -4.61
CA LEU A 4 15.98 8.17 -5.08
C LEU A 4 14.96 7.14 -4.54
N TYR A 5 15.35 5.87 -4.40
CA TYR A 5 14.50 4.85 -3.78
C TYR A 5 14.22 5.19 -2.31
N GLN A 6 15.29 5.51 -1.62
CA GLN A 6 15.25 5.80 -0.20
C GLN A 6 14.43 7.07 0.04
N GLU A 7 14.55 8.07 -0.82
CA GLU A 7 13.73 9.28 -0.81
C GLU A 7 12.24 8.98 -0.96
N ILE A 8 11.83 8.19 -1.96
CA ILE A 8 10.40 7.84 -2.16
C ILE A 8 9.86 7.04 -0.97
N ILE A 9 10.61 6.06 -0.45
CA ILE A 9 10.19 5.34 0.76
C ILE A 9 10.06 6.30 1.93
N LEU A 10 11.04 7.16 2.15
CA LEU A 10 11.04 8.09 3.27
C LEU A 10 9.90 9.10 3.15
N GLU A 11 9.60 9.56 1.94
CA GLU A 11 8.49 10.46 1.66
C GLU A 11 7.16 9.78 2.00
N HIS A 12 6.86 8.62 1.43
CA HIS A 12 5.63 7.89 1.71
C HIS A 12 5.55 7.36 3.16
N ALA A 13 6.70 7.14 3.82
CA ALA A 13 6.72 6.80 5.24
C ALA A 13 6.43 8.01 6.13
N LYS A 14 6.88 9.21 5.73
CA LYS A 14 6.71 10.46 6.49
C LYS A 14 5.36 11.11 6.22
N TYR A 15 4.86 11.02 4.99
CA TYR A 15 3.60 11.58 4.51
C TYR A 15 2.79 10.50 3.79
N PRO A 16 2.30 9.47 4.51
CA PRO A 16 1.54 8.40 3.91
C PRO A 16 0.23 8.91 3.30
N HIS A 17 0.01 8.58 2.04
CA HIS A 17 -1.25 8.82 1.35
C HIS A 17 -2.32 7.87 1.86
N HIS A 18 -3.58 8.34 1.83
CA HIS A 18 -4.75 7.56 2.22
C HIS A 18 -4.69 6.98 3.64
N PHE A 19 -3.86 7.55 4.52
CA PHE A 19 -3.78 7.14 5.91
C PHE A 19 -5.00 7.62 6.69
N GLY A 20 -5.68 6.69 7.36
CA GLY A 20 -6.89 6.96 8.14
C GLY A 20 -7.94 5.86 7.98
N GLU A 21 -9.19 6.25 8.20
CA GLU A 21 -10.34 5.34 8.18
C GLU A 21 -11.43 5.86 7.25
N LEU A 22 -12.08 4.95 6.54
CA LEU A 22 -13.29 5.26 5.78
C LEU A 22 -14.51 5.14 6.69
N GLN A 23 -15.49 6.04 6.49
CA GLN A 23 -16.80 5.86 7.08
C GLN A 23 -17.55 4.78 6.28
N HIS A 24 -17.99 3.73 6.96
CA HIS A 24 -18.74 2.61 6.38
C HIS A 24 -18.03 1.92 5.19
N PRO A 25 -16.84 1.32 5.40
CA PRO A 25 -16.16 0.60 4.35
C PRO A 25 -16.98 -0.62 3.91
N THR A 26 -17.01 -0.86 2.60
CA THR A 26 -17.64 -2.07 2.04
C THR A 26 -16.83 -3.33 2.31
N HIS A 27 -15.50 -3.17 2.40
CA HIS A 27 -14.55 -4.25 2.63
C HIS A 27 -13.45 -3.77 3.56
N THR A 28 -13.03 -4.64 4.47
CA THR A 28 -11.92 -4.40 5.39
C THR A 28 -11.02 -5.63 5.39
N LEU A 29 -9.71 -5.41 5.30
CA LEU A 29 -8.71 -6.47 5.34
C LEU A 29 -7.62 -6.11 6.36
N LYS A 30 -7.35 -7.03 7.27
CA LYS A 30 -6.28 -6.91 8.27
C LYS A 30 -5.08 -7.74 7.82
N GLY A 31 -3.92 -7.10 7.74
CA GLY A 31 -2.63 -7.73 7.49
C GLY A 31 -1.76 -7.63 8.72
N VAL A 32 -1.13 -8.74 9.10
CA VAL A 32 -0.12 -8.77 10.16
C VAL A 32 1.17 -9.30 9.57
N ASN A 33 2.24 -8.50 9.63
CA ASN A 33 3.57 -8.96 9.26
C ASN A 33 4.29 -9.49 10.49
N ALA A 34 4.33 -10.81 10.64
CA ALA A 34 4.93 -11.48 11.80
C ALA A 34 6.46 -11.28 11.92
N ARG A 35 7.16 -10.77 10.90
CA ARG A 35 8.62 -10.54 10.98
C ARG A 35 8.97 -9.30 11.80
N CYS A 36 8.22 -8.23 11.61
CA CYS A 36 8.44 -6.93 12.25
C CYS A 36 7.35 -6.59 13.28
N GLY A 37 6.27 -7.38 13.33
CA GLY A 37 5.11 -7.10 14.18
C GLY A 37 4.17 -6.03 13.61
N ASP A 38 4.31 -5.69 12.33
CA ASP A 38 3.47 -4.67 11.70
C ASP A 38 2.01 -5.13 11.67
N MET A 39 1.10 -4.22 12.01
CA MET A 39 -0.33 -4.46 11.93
C MET A 39 -0.95 -3.34 11.09
N LEU A 40 -1.52 -3.74 9.95
CA LEU A 40 -2.15 -2.85 9.00
C LEU A 40 -3.59 -3.28 8.74
N GLU A 41 -4.48 -2.32 8.58
CA GLU A 41 -5.86 -2.52 8.19
C GLU A 41 -6.16 -1.67 6.97
N LEU A 42 -6.49 -2.31 5.85
CA LEU A 42 -6.89 -1.70 4.60
C LEU A 42 -8.43 -1.70 4.51
N GLN A 43 -9.00 -0.56 4.18
CA GLN A 43 -10.43 -0.33 4.06
C GLN A 43 -10.75 0.17 2.65
N LEU A 44 -11.78 -0.41 2.03
CA LEU A 44 -12.19 -0.09 0.66
C LEU A 44 -13.68 0.20 0.57
N ILE A 45 -14.04 1.20 -0.23
CA ILE A 45 -15.40 1.39 -0.73
C ILE A 45 -15.43 0.94 -2.19
N VAL A 46 -16.20 -0.10 -2.45
CA VAL A 46 -16.34 -0.68 -3.79
C VAL A 46 -17.75 -0.45 -4.29
N VAL A 47 -17.85 0.16 -5.48
CA VAL A 47 -19.11 0.40 -6.16
C VAL A 47 -19.01 -0.19 -7.57
N ASN A 48 -19.95 -1.06 -7.94
CA ASN A 48 -19.98 -1.72 -9.25
C ASN A 48 -18.66 -2.44 -9.61
N GLY A 49 -18.02 -3.07 -8.61
CA GLY A 49 -16.77 -3.82 -8.78
C GLY A 49 -15.50 -2.96 -8.91
N LYS A 50 -15.62 -1.63 -8.81
CA LYS A 50 -14.51 -0.68 -8.80
C LYS A 50 -14.28 -0.09 -7.41
N ILE A 51 -13.02 0.05 -7.04
CA ILE A 51 -12.59 0.68 -5.80
C ILE A 51 -12.71 2.19 -5.99
N GLN A 52 -13.69 2.80 -5.31
CA GLN A 52 -13.91 4.25 -5.33
C GLN A 52 -12.99 4.94 -4.34
N GLU A 53 -12.97 4.45 -3.10
CA GLU A 53 -12.14 4.98 -2.04
C GLU A 53 -11.31 3.88 -1.38
N VAL A 54 -10.14 4.30 -0.91
CA VAL A 54 -9.16 3.51 -0.18
C VAL A 54 -8.74 4.33 1.02
N ALA A 55 -8.75 3.71 2.20
CA ALA A 55 -7.98 4.20 3.33
C ALA A 55 -7.30 3.03 4.02
N TRP A 56 -6.23 3.32 4.75
CA TRP A 56 -5.58 2.32 5.57
C TRP A 56 -5.09 2.93 6.87
N LYS A 57 -5.07 2.11 7.90
CA LYS A 57 -4.55 2.48 9.22
C LYS A 57 -3.66 1.38 9.75
N GLY A 58 -2.87 1.71 10.76
CA GLY A 58 -2.07 0.73 11.46
C GLY A 58 -0.71 1.26 11.85
N ASN A 59 0.08 0.37 12.42
CA ASN A 59 1.46 0.64 12.80
C ASN A 59 2.36 -0.36 12.08
N GLY A 60 3.29 0.15 11.30
CA GLY A 60 4.30 -0.66 10.66
C GLY A 60 5.61 0.10 10.53
N CYS A 61 6.68 -0.63 10.21
CA CYS A 61 7.95 -0.01 9.88
C CYS A 61 7.83 0.91 8.65
N ALA A 62 8.81 1.80 8.44
CA ALA A 62 8.79 2.76 7.33
C ALA A 62 8.53 2.12 5.95
N ILE A 63 9.05 0.91 5.73
CA ILE A 63 8.83 0.16 4.47
C ILE A 63 7.37 -0.27 4.34
N SER A 64 6.75 -0.72 5.42
CA SER A 64 5.36 -1.19 5.47
C SER A 64 4.38 -0.03 5.27
N THR A 65 4.67 1.09 5.91
CA THR A 65 3.94 2.36 5.74
C THR A 65 4.05 2.86 4.31
N ALA A 66 5.25 2.91 3.74
CA ALA A 66 5.46 3.34 2.36
C ALA A 66 4.79 2.40 1.35
N SER A 67 4.91 1.09 1.53
CA SER A 67 4.30 0.08 0.65
C SER A 67 2.77 0.19 0.67
N SER A 68 2.18 0.42 1.85
CA SER A 68 0.73 0.60 2.00
C SER A 68 0.25 1.88 1.34
N SER A 69 1.00 2.98 1.49
CA SER A 69 0.73 4.24 0.81
C SER A 69 0.73 4.07 -0.71
N ILE A 70 1.80 3.48 -1.27
CA ILE A 70 1.93 3.29 -2.73
C ILE A 70 0.86 2.33 -3.26
N LEU A 71 0.58 1.24 -2.52
CA LEU A 71 -0.47 0.30 -2.88
C LEU A 71 -1.84 0.99 -2.93
N SER A 72 -2.14 1.86 -1.96
CA SER A 72 -3.41 2.57 -1.91
C SER A 72 -3.62 3.46 -3.14
N ASP A 73 -2.57 4.12 -3.61
CA ASP A 73 -2.60 4.94 -4.83
C ASP A 73 -2.82 4.08 -6.08
N LEU A 74 -2.11 2.94 -6.16
CA LEU A 74 -2.17 2.05 -7.32
C LEU A 74 -3.54 1.39 -7.53
N ILE A 75 -4.24 1.03 -6.44
CA ILE A 75 -5.51 0.31 -6.51
C ILE A 75 -6.73 1.23 -6.57
N LYS A 76 -6.59 2.51 -6.19
CA LYS A 76 -7.71 3.46 -6.24
C LYS A 76 -8.19 3.63 -7.69
N GLY A 77 -9.51 3.59 -7.88
CA GLY A 77 -10.16 3.65 -9.19
C GLY A 77 -10.07 2.36 -10.01
N LYS A 78 -9.35 1.32 -9.54
CA LYS A 78 -9.21 0.04 -10.24
C LYS A 78 -10.28 -0.96 -9.79
N THR A 79 -10.38 -2.08 -10.49
CA THR A 79 -11.29 -3.17 -10.11
C THR A 79 -10.71 -4.00 -8.96
N ILE A 80 -11.56 -4.67 -8.18
CA ILE A 80 -11.09 -5.65 -7.18
C ILE A 80 -10.21 -6.71 -7.84
N ALA A 81 -10.57 -7.16 -9.06
CA ALA A 81 -9.79 -8.15 -9.79
C ALA A 81 -8.37 -7.68 -10.11
N TYR A 82 -8.19 -6.38 -10.39
CA TYR A 82 -6.86 -5.79 -10.54
C TYR A 82 -6.13 -5.76 -9.20
N ALA A 83 -6.77 -5.25 -8.14
CA ALA A 83 -6.17 -5.15 -6.81
C ALA A 83 -5.67 -6.51 -6.28
N LYS A 84 -6.39 -7.60 -6.54
CA LYS A 84 -5.98 -8.97 -6.19
C LYS A 84 -4.77 -9.49 -6.96
N LYS A 85 -4.48 -8.92 -8.13
CA LYS A 85 -3.34 -9.31 -8.98
C LYS A 85 -2.11 -8.43 -8.77
N VAL A 86 -2.26 -7.29 -8.07
CA VAL A 86 -1.14 -6.42 -7.75
C VAL A 86 -0.12 -7.21 -6.95
N SER A 87 1.09 -7.25 -7.47
CA SER A 87 2.23 -7.87 -6.81
C SER A 87 3.22 -6.80 -6.35
N ILE A 88 4.14 -7.17 -5.47
CA ILE A 88 5.28 -6.32 -5.09
C ILE A 88 6.03 -5.80 -6.33
N LYS A 89 6.09 -6.58 -7.42
CA LYS A 89 6.75 -6.13 -8.65
C LYS A 89 6.02 -4.95 -9.31
N ASP A 90 4.73 -4.82 -9.12
CA ASP A 90 3.94 -3.72 -9.69
C ASP A 90 4.08 -2.46 -8.84
N LEU A 91 4.16 -2.60 -7.52
CA LEU A 91 4.56 -1.50 -6.62
C LEU A 91 5.95 -0.97 -6.98
N LEU A 92 6.90 -1.88 -7.25
CA LEU A 92 8.26 -1.55 -7.66
C LEU A 92 8.37 -0.98 -9.09
N LYS A 93 7.32 -1.00 -9.91
CA LYS A 93 7.32 -0.33 -11.23
C LYS A 93 6.89 1.12 -11.13
N GLU A 94 5.93 1.41 -10.23
CA GLU A 94 5.54 2.80 -9.92
C GLU A 94 6.65 3.55 -9.18
N MET A 95 7.54 2.81 -8.50
CA MET A 95 8.80 3.33 -8.00
C MET A 95 9.88 3.20 -9.11
N PRO A 96 10.56 4.27 -9.54
CA PRO A 96 11.59 4.20 -10.58
C PRO A 96 12.87 3.52 -10.06
N ILE A 97 12.87 2.18 -9.95
CA ILE A 97 14.04 1.44 -9.46
C ILE A 97 14.17 0.09 -10.17
N ALA A 98 15.34 -0.12 -10.75
CA ALA A 98 15.76 -1.41 -11.27
C ALA A 98 15.93 -2.42 -10.12
N THR A 99 15.05 -3.44 -10.13
CA THR A 99 15.28 -4.82 -9.72
C THR A 99 16.52 -5.08 -8.85
N THR A 100 16.34 -5.13 -7.53
CA THR A 100 17.17 -5.99 -6.68
C THR A 100 16.28 -6.72 -5.68
N ARG A 101 16.44 -8.05 -5.65
CA ARG A 101 15.72 -8.99 -4.78
C ARG A 101 16.01 -8.65 -3.32
N LYS A 102 15.17 -7.86 -2.67
CA LYS A 102 14.96 -7.98 -1.23
C LYS A 102 13.52 -8.39 -1.02
N SER A 103 13.31 -9.37 -0.15
CA SER A 103 11.98 -9.84 0.21
C SER A 103 11.33 -8.74 1.04
N TYR A 104 10.56 -7.89 0.36
CA TYR A 104 9.84 -6.78 0.98
C TYR A 104 8.64 -7.32 1.79
N CYS A 105 8.41 -6.68 2.93
CA CYS A 105 7.31 -6.98 3.86
C CYS A 105 5.94 -6.72 3.24
#